data_AF-A0A4Y2C151-F1
#
_entry.id   AF-A0A4Y2C151-F1
#
_cell.length_a   1.000
_cell.length_b   1.000
_cell.length_c   1.000
_cell.angle_alpha   90.00
_cell.angle_beta   90.00
_cell.angle_gamma   90.00
#
_symmetry.space_group_name_H-M   'P 1'
#
loop_
_entity.id
_entity.type
_entity.pdbx_description
1 polymer ?
#
loop_
_entity_poly.entity_id
_entity_poly.type
_entity_poly.pdbx_seq_one_letter_code
_entity_poly.pdbx_strand_id
1 'polypeptide(L)'
;MATAANRVLMLYINSSDPSGNLKETVGFILKSYMPVWLAIKKSKYFTNGPKHVFQAIQTSRYLSDELLQVVDPIIQRNAFFEHTENFLLTMLVNEREHIRELGCRRILKARQSFLKKKTVRNFVQPKICFQASYYIEIMNWNSCVVYPSPMLRDLSEDDIKSLINSDATPIRKMQKFPCHTQAVERSSNL
;
A
#
# COMPACT_ATOMS: atom_id res chain seq x y z
N MET A 1 -4.29 18.49 -0.54
CA MET A 1 -4.74 17.51 -1.55
C MET A 1 -6.23 17.66 -1.90
N ALA A 2 -7.17 17.73 -0.95
CA ALA A 2 -8.60 17.95 -1.24
C ALA A 2 -8.90 19.26 -2.02
N THR A 3 -8.03 20.27 -1.88
CA THR A 3 -8.22 21.59 -2.49
C THR A 3 -8.13 21.59 -4.03
N ALA A 4 -7.25 20.80 -4.65
CA ALA A 4 -7.10 20.79 -6.11
C ALA A 4 -8.22 19.99 -6.78
N ALA A 5 -8.53 18.79 -6.29
CA ALA A 5 -9.63 17.98 -6.80
C ALA A 5 -10.98 18.72 -6.69
N ASN A 6 -11.23 19.37 -5.55
CA ASN A 6 -12.44 20.17 -5.37
C ASN A 6 -12.51 21.36 -6.36
N ARG A 7 -11.39 22.03 -6.65
CA ARG A 7 -11.35 23.11 -7.66
C ARG A 7 -11.70 22.59 -9.06
N VAL A 8 -11.18 21.43 -9.45
CA VAL A 8 -11.48 20.80 -10.75
C VAL A 8 -12.96 20.40 -10.84
N LEU A 9 -13.51 19.82 -9.77
CA LEU A 9 -14.93 19.47 -9.71
C LEU A 9 -15.83 20.72 -9.81
N MET A 10 -15.48 21.80 -9.10
CA MET A 10 -16.20 23.06 -9.20
C MET A 10 -16.09 23.68 -10.60
N LEU A 11 -14.92 23.61 -11.23
CA LEU A 11 -14.73 24.07 -12.61
C LEU A 11 -15.65 23.31 -13.58
N TYR A 12 -15.75 21.99 -13.43
CA TYR A 12 -16.64 21.16 -14.24
C TYR A 12 -18.11 21.52 -14.07
N ILE A 13 -18.59 21.69 -12.84
CA ILE A 13 -19.99 22.04 -12.54
C ILE A 13 -20.37 23.40 -13.10
N ASN A 14 -19.45 24.37 -13.10
CA ASN A 14 -19.68 25.72 -13.61
C ASN A 14 -19.45 25.87 -15.11
N SER A 15 -19.10 24.79 -15.83
CA SER A 15 -18.86 24.81 -17.27
C SER A 15 -20.10 24.32 -18.01
N SER A 16 -20.70 25.16 -18.87
CA SER A 16 -21.85 24.77 -19.70
C SER A 16 -21.49 23.74 -20.77
N ASP A 17 -20.25 23.78 -21.29
CA ASP A 17 -19.71 22.79 -22.22
C ASP A 17 -18.28 22.38 -21.83
N PRO A 18 -18.11 21.39 -20.94
CA PRO A 18 -16.80 20.98 -20.47
C PRO A 18 -16.02 20.20 -21.54
N SER A 19 -14.75 20.57 -21.71
CA SER A 19 -13.82 19.91 -22.63
C SER A 19 -13.64 18.42 -22.33
N GLY A 20 -13.21 17.64 -23.34
CA GLY A 20 -12.90 16.21 -23.19
C GLY A 20 -11.90 15.96 -22.05
N ASN A 21 -10.80 16.72 -22.02
CA ASN A 21 -9.76 16.59 -20.98
C ASN A 21 -10.31 16.88 -19.58
N LEU A 22 -11.23 17.84 -19.44
CA LEU A 22 -11.86 18.14 -18.16
C LEU A 22 -12.78 16.98 -17.72
N LYS A 23 -13.55 16.40 -18.65
CA LYS A 23 -14.38 15.20 -18.40
C LYS A 23 -13.52 14.01 -17.97
N GLU A 24 -12.38 13.78 -18.62
CA GLU A 24 -11.44 12.71 -18.26
C GLU A 24 -10.84 12.92 -16.87
N THR A 25 -10.39 14.15 -16.57
CA THR A 25 -9.82 14.49 -15.26
C THR A 25 -10.85 14.29 -14.15
N VAL A 26 -12.09 14.74 -14.35
CA VAL A 26 -13.19 14.51 -13.40
C VAL A 26 -13.50 13.01 -13.27
N GLY A 27 -13.49 12.27 -14.38
CA GLY A 27 -13.62 10.82 -14.39
C GLY A 27 -12.56 10.16 -13.50
N PHE A 28 -11.30 10.54 -13.65
CA PHE A 28 -10.20 10.08 -12.79
C PHE A 28 -10.41 10.42 -11.32
N ILE A 29 -10.83 11.65 -11.02
CA ILE A 29 -11.11 12.08 -9.65
C ILE A 29 -12.18 11.19 -9.01
N LEU A 30 -13.31 10.99 -9.70
CA LEU A 30 -14.45 10.27 -9.16
C LEU A 30 -14.27 8.76 -9.11
N LYS A 31 -13.62 8.17 -10.12
CA LYS A 31 -13.49 6.71 -10.27
C LYS A 31 -12.25 6.13 -9.61
N SER A 32 -11.16 6.90 -9.51
CA SER A 32 -9.87 6.41 -8.98
C SER A 32 -9.44 7.13 -7.71
N TYR A 33 -9.26 8.45 -7.77
CA TYR A 33 -8.66 9.19 -6.66
C TYR A 33 -9.55 9.24 -5.41
N MET A 34 -10.84 9.61 -5.55
CA MET A 34 -11.75 9.73 -4.41
C MET A 34 -12.00 8.41 -3.68
N PRO A 35 -12.26 7.26 -4.36
CA PRO A 35 -12.44 5.98 -3.70
C PRO A 35 -11.22 5.55 -2.87
N VAL A 36 -10.01 5.73 -3.40
CA VAL A 36 -8.75 5.41 -2.70
C VAL A 36 -8.55 6.36 -1.52
N TRP A 37 -8.76 7.66 -1.72
CA TRP A 37 -8.67 8.65 -0.64
C TRP A 37 -9.64 8.34 0.50
N LEU A 38 -10.88 7.98 0.19
CA LEU A 38 -11.88 7.62 1.20
C LEU A 38 -11.51 6.33 1.92
N ALA A 39 -11.00 5.31 1.21
CA ALA A 39 -10.51 4.07 1.81
C ALA A 39 -9.38 4.33 2.81
N ILE A 40 -8.43 5.19 2.43
CA ILE A 40 -7.34 5.64 3.31
C ILE A 40 -7.89 6.32 4.57
N LYS A 41 -8.88 7.23 4.44
CA LYS A 41 -9.46 7.93 5.60
C LYS A 41 -10.25 7.00 6.51
N LYS A 42 -10.98 6.02 5.96
CA LYS A 42 -11.73 5.02 6.74
C LYS A 42 -10.80 4.02 7.43
N SER A 43 -9.80 3.53 6.71
CA SER A 43 -8.95 2.41 7.12
C SER A 43 -7.51 2.86 7.35
N LYS A 44 -7.34 3.84 8.25
CA LYS A 44 -6.09 4.58 8.44
C LYS A 44 -4.91 3.77 8.95
N TYR A 45 -5.00 2.47 9.19
CA TYR A 45 -3.92 1.66 9.76
C TYR A 45 -2.83 1.33 8.74
N PHE A 46 -1.56 1.35 9.15
CA PHE A 46 -0.44 1.12 8.24
C PHE A 46 -0.46 -0.28 7.59
N THR A 47 -1.07 -1.27 8.25
CA THR A 47 -1.30 -2.62 7.70
C THR A 47 -2.30 -2.63 6.54
N ASN A 48 -2.91 -1.50 6.18
CA ASN A 48 -3.76 -1.39 5.00
C ASN A 48 -3.06 -0.72 3.83
N GLY A 49 -1.83 -0.23 3.99
CA GLY A 49 -1.06 0.42 2.93
C GLY A 49 -1.07 -0.38 1.61
N PRO A 50 -0.67 -1.66 1.63
CA PRO A 50 -0.73 -2.55 0.46
C PRO A 50 -2.10 -2.69 -0.17
N LYS A 51 -3.15 -2.71 0.65
CA LYS A 51 -4.54 -2.76 0.15
C LYS A 51 -4.92 -1.45 -0.56
N HIS A 52 -4.47 -0.29 -0.07
CA HIS A 52 -4.74 1.01 -0.70
C HIS A 52 -3.96 1.20 -2.00
N VAL A 53 -2.69 0.79 -2.06
CA VAL A 53 -1.91 0.82 -3.30
C VAL A 53 -2.53 -0.11 -4.33
N PHE A 54 -2.95 -1.31 -3.92
CA PHE A 54 -3.70 -2.20 -4.79
C PHE A 54 -4.97 -1.56 -5.33
N GLN A 55 -5.75 -0.91 -4.47
CA GLN A 55 -6.97 -0.23 -4.86
C GLN A 55 -6.70 0.90 -5.85
N ALA A 56 -5.59 1.63 -5.72
CA ALA A 56 -5.18 2.64 -6.69
C ALA A 56 -4.92 2.02 -8.08
N ILE A 57 -4.20 0.89 -8.12
CA ILE A 57 -3.97 0.13 -9.36
C ILE A 57 -5.30 -0.37 -9.94
N GLN A 58 -6.15 -1.00 -9.12
CA GLN A 58 -7.41 -1.56 -9.60
C GLN A 58 -8.35 -0.48 -10.17
N THR A 59 -8.43 0.66 -9.48
CA THR A 59 -9.33 1.75 -9.88
C THR A 59 -8.78 2.58 -11.04
N SER A 60 -7.49 2.49 -11.39
CA SER A 60 -6.94 3.15 -12.59
C SER A 60 -7.07 2.30 -13.86
N ARG A 61 -7.33 0.99 -13.77
CA ARG A 61 -7.36 0.07 -14.92
C ARG A 61 -8.34 0.39 -16.05
N TYR A 62 -9.34 1.24 -15.81
CA TYR A 62 -10.27 1.65 -16.87
C TYR A 62 -9.70 2.73 -17.79
N LEU A 63 -8.59 3.35 -17.40
CA LEU A 63 -7.93 4.40 -18.17
C LEU A 63 -7.32 3.82 -19.47
N SER A 64 -7.16 4.68 -20.47
CA SER A 64 -6.41 4.32 -21.68
C SER A 64 -4.93 4.09 -21.37
N ASP A 65 -4.24 3.36 -22.25
CA ASP A 65 -2.80 3.11 -22.11
C ASP A 65 -1.98 4.40 -22.03
N GLU A 66 -2.38 5.44 -22.77
CA GLU A 66 -1.77 6.77 -22.73
C GLU A 66 -1.88 7.41 -21.34
N LEU A 67 -3.06 7.33 -20.71
CA LEU A 67 -3.26 7.86 -19.36
C LEU A 67 -2.59 7.00 -18.29
N LEU A 68 -2.55 5.68 -18.48
CA LEU A 68 -1.82 4.77 -17.59
C LEU A 68 -0.31 5.07 -17.58
N GLN A 69 0.28 5.45 -18.73
CA GLN A 69 1.68 5.90 -18.77
C GLN A 69 1.96 7.13 -17.90
N VAL A 70 0.93 7.95 -17.59
CA VAL A 70 1.04 9.08 -16.66
C VAL A 70 0.75 8.66 -15.22
N VAL A 71 -0.29 7.84 -15.00
CA VAL A 71 -0.79 7.49 -13.66
C VAL A 71 0.08 6.44 -12.97
N ASP A 72 0.53 5.41 -13.68
CA ASP A 72 1.30 4.30 -13.09
C ASP A 72 2.61 4.78 -12.46
N PRO A 73 3.42 5.66 -13.09
CA PRO A 73 4.60 6.24 -12.43
C PRO A 73 4.28 6.98 -11.14
N ILE A 74 3.10 7.62 -11.04
CA ILE A 74 2.68 8.33 -9.82
C ILE A 74 2.34 7.34 -8.70
N ILE A 75 1.63 6.25 -9.03
CA ILE A 75 1.34 5.17 -8.08
C ILE A 75 2.64 4.51 -7.63
N GLN A 76 3.54 4.17 -8.56
CA GLN A 76 4.87 3.61 -8.28
C GLN A 76 5.69 4.54 -7.38
N ARG A 77 5.64 5.85 -7.62
CA ARG A 77 6.34 6.85 -6.80
C ARG A 77 5.83 6.85 -5.35
N ASN A 78 4.54 6.65 -5.17
CA ASN A 78 3.89 6.65 -3.84
C ASN A 78 3.92 5.28 -3.15
N ALA A 79 4.41 4.24 -3.82
CA ALA A 79 4.50 2.87 -3.29
C ALA A 79 5.62 2.67 -2.25
N PHE A 80 6.22 3.72 -1.68
CA PHE A 80 7.17 3.59 -0.57
C PHE A 80 6.56 2.85 0.63
N PHE A 81 5.25 2.92 0.85
CA PHE A 81 4.62 2.13 1.91
C PHE A 81 4.66 0.62 1.65
N GLU A 82 4.89 0.19 0.41
CA GLU A 82 4.99 -1.22 0.01
C GLU A 82 6.34 -1.86 0.33
N HIS A 83 7.14 -1.31 1.24
CA HIS A 83 8.33 -2.02 1.69
C HIS A 83 7.96 -3.40 2.23
N THR A 84 8.82 -4.38 1.95
CA THR A 84 8.60 -5.79 2.32
C THR A 84 8.21 -5.95 3.78
N GLU A 85 8.77 -5.13 4.67
CA GLU A 85 8.48 -5.14 6.10
C GLU A 85 7.00 -4.82 6.41
N ASN A 86 6.45 -3.77 5.80
CA ASN A 86 5.04 -3.38 5.96
C ASN A 86 4.10 -4.36 5.28
N PHE A 87 4.53 -4.88 4.13
CA PHE A 87 3.76 -5.86 3.38
C PHE A 87 3.58 -7.15 4.17
N LEU A 88 4.65 -7.65 4.81
CA LEU A 88 4.59 -8.83 5.65
C LEU A 88 3.70 -8.64 6.87
N LEU A 89 3.69 -7.45 7.48
CA LEU A 89 2.76 -7.11 8.56
C LEU A 89 1.30 -7.13 8.06
N THR A 90 1.05 -6.63 6.85
CA THR A 90 -0.28 -6.69 6.22
C THR A 90 -0.73 -8.13 5.97
N MET A 91 0.19 -9.02 5.59
CA MET A 91 -0.12 -10.45 5.42
C MET A 91 -0.43 -11.15 6.75
N LEU A 92 0.30 -10.84 7.83
CA LEU A 92 0.06 -11.42 9.15
C LEU A 92 -1.33 -11.09 9.72
N VAL A 93 -1.87 -9.92 9.38
CA VAL A 93 -3.19 -9.48 9.86
C VAL A 93 -4.32 -9.76 8.88
N ASN A 94 -4.04 -10.51 7.81
CA ASN A 94 -5.04 -10.80 6.79
C ASN A 94 -6.14 -11.71 7.33
N GLU A 95 -7.38 -11.49 6.89
CA GLU A 95 -8.52 -12.33 7.25
C GLU A 95 -8.38 -13.80 6.79
N ARG A 96 -7.66 -14.06 5.71
CA ARG A 96 -7.43 -15.40 5.13
C ARG A 96 -6.20 -16.06 5.76
N GLU A 97 -6.42 -17.23 6.35
CA GLU A 97 -5.37 -18.01 7.04
C GLU A 97 -4.16 -18.34 6.17
N HIS A 98 -4.38 -18.82 4.93
CA HIS A 98 -3.28 -19.16 4.02
C HIS A 98 -2.37 -17.95 3.69
N ILE A 99 -2.90 -16.72 3.74
CA ILE A 99 -2.11 -15.50 3.55
C ILE A 99 -1.29 -15.21 4.80
N ARG A 100 -1.88 -15.37 5.99
CA ARG A 100 -1.15 -15.24 7.26
C ARG A 100 0.00 -16.24 7.34
N GLU A 101 -0.25 -17.49 6.98
CA GLU A 101 0.76 -18.55 6.93
C GLU A 101 1.89 -18.20 5.94
N LEU A 102 1.55 -17.71 4.74
CA LEU A 102 2.55 -17.26 3.76
C LEU A 102 3.39 -16.09 4.31
N GLY A 103 2.75 -15.12 4.98
CA GLY A 103 3.43 -14.00 5.63
C GLY A 103 4.39 -14.47 6.72
N CYS A 104 3.93 -15.37 7.60
CA CYS A 104 4.72 -15.98 8.67
C CYS A 104 5.97 -16.68 8.11
N ARG A 105 5.80 -17.58 7.12
CA ARG A 105 6.93 -18.29 6.49
C ARG A 105 7.98 -17.32 5.91
N ARG A 106 7.53 -16.24 5.27
CA ARG A 106 8.44 -15.22 4.71
C ARG A 106 9.19 -14.45 5.80
N ILE A 107 8.54 -14.11 6.91
CA ILE A 107 9.17 -13.43 8.05
C ILE A 107 10.26 -14.30 8.67
N LEU A 108 9.95 -15.57 8.95
CA LEU A 108 10.92 -16.51 9.53
C LEU A 108 12.14 -16.67 8.61
N LYS A 109 11.92 -16.84 7.30
CA LYS A 109 13.00 -16.89 6.31
C LYS A 109 13.83 -15.59 6.27
N ALA A 110 13.18 -14.43 6.38
CA ALA A 110 13.86 -13.14 6.40
C ALA A 110 14.73 -12.96 7.65
N ARG A 111 14.25 -13.38 8.83
CA ARG A 111 15.04 -13.37 10.08
C ARG A 111 16.31 -14.21 9.97
N GLN A 112 16.18 -15.44 9.50
CA GLN A 112 17.32 -16.35 9.31
C GLN A 112 18.35 -15.78 8.33
N SER A 113 17.87 -15.14 7.25
CA SER A 113 18.73 -14.53 6.24
C SER A 113 19.44 -13.26 6.75
N PHE A 114 18.74 -12.45 7.55
CA PHE A 114 19.25 -11.20 8.11
C PHE A 114 20.36 -11.45 9.15
N LEU A 115 20.19 -12.45 10.04
CA LEU A 115 21.20 -12.85 11.03
C LEU A 115 22.53 -13.25 10.39
N LYS A 116 22.48 -13.88 9.20
CA LYS A 116 23.68 -14.34 8.47
C LYS A 116 24.46 -13.21 7.80
N LYS A 117 23.79 -12.14 7.38
CA LYS A 117 24.39 -11.12 6.50
C LYS A 117 24.86 -9.86 7.22
N LYS A 118 24.33 -9.53 8.41
CA LYS A 118 24.64 -8.29 9.17
C LYS A 118 24.73 -7.03 8.28
N THR A 119 23.86 -6.92 7.28
CA THR A 119 23.84 -5.80 6.32
C THR A 119 22.93 -4.68 6.81
N VAL A 120 23.31 -3.43 6.52
CA VAL A 120 22.44 -2.27 6.67
C VAL A 120 21.20 -2.45 5.78
N ARG A 121 20.03 -2.03 6.27
CA ARG A 121 18.79 -2.07 5.51
C ARG A 121 18.82 -0.98 4.44
N ASN A 122 18.68 -1.39 3.17
CA ASN A 122 18.52 -0.45 2.07
C ASN A 122 17.05 -0.11 1.87
N PHE A 123 16.68 1.15 2.07
CA PHE A 123 15.33 1.65 1.84
C PHE A 123 15.20 2.10 0.38
N VAL A 124 14.93 1.15 -0.50
CA VAL A 124 14.73 1.39 -1.94
C VAL A 124 13.26 1.21 -2.29
N GLN A 125 12.71 2.14 -3.09
CA GLN A 125 11.35 2.04 -3.59
C GLN A 125 11.09 0.65 -4.20
N PRO A 126 10.05 -0.07 -3.74
CA PRO A 126 9.74 -1.40 -4.25
C PRO A 126 9.16 -1.28 -5.65
N LYS A 127 9.62 -2.11 -6.59
CA LYS A 127 9.00 -2.23 -7.91
C LYS A 127 7.67 -2.98 -7.78
N ILE A 128 6.56 -2.32 -8.12
CA ILE A 128 5.21 -2.89 -8.01
C ILE A 128 4.71 -3.44 -9.36
N CYS A 129 3.86 -4.47 -9.29
CA CYS A 129 3.25 -5.12 -10.44
C CYS A 129 1.83 -4.58 -10.67
N PHE A 130 1.65 -3.78 -11.72
CA PHE A 130 0.35 -3.21 -12.09
C PHE A 130 -0.66 -4.26 -12.59
N GLN A 131 -0.17 -5.42 -13.05
CA GLN A 131 -0.99 -6.54 -13.52
C GLN A 131 -1.46 -7.49 -12.41
N ALA A 132 -1.10 -7.22 -11.15
CA ALA A 132 -1.47 -8.05 -10.01
C ALA A 132 -2.98 -8.29 -9.92
N SER A 133 -3.44 -9.54 -9.79
CA SER A 133 -4.87 -9.84 -9.63
C SER A 133 -5.33 -9.64 -8.19
N TYR A 134 -4.39 -9.69 -7.25
CA TYR A 134 -4.62 -9.50 -5.83
C TYR A 134 -3.45 -8.79 -5.17
N TYR A 135 -3.69 -8.11 -4.04
CA TYR A 135 -2.68 -7.24 -3.43
C TYR A 135 -1.37 -7.98 -3.10
N ILE A 136 -1.43 -9.28 -2.73
CA ILE A 136 -0.25 -10.10 -2.41
C ILE A 136 0.72 -10.29 -3.59
N GLU A 137 0.25 -10.06 -4.82
CA GLU A 137 0.96 -10.23 -6.09
C GLU A 137 1.59 -8.92 -6.60
N ILE A 138 1.32 -7.79 -5.95
CA ILE A 138 1.91 -6.49 -6.32
C ILE A 138 3.43 -6.55 -6.20
N MET A 139 3.95 -7.30 -5.23
CA MET A 139 5.37 -7.41 -5.00
C MET A 139 5.96 -8.61 -5.73
N ASN A 140 7.03 -8.38 -6.51
CA ASN A 140 7.82 -9.47 -7.05
C ASN A 140 8.76 -10.04 -5.96
N TRP A 141 8.27 -11.06 -5.27
CA TRP A 141 8.97 -11.75 -4.20
C TRP A 141 10.27 -12.46 -4.61
N ASN A 142 10.49 -12.69 -5.91
CA ASN A 142 11.70 -13.36 -6.41
C ASN A 142 12.86 -12.37 -6.59
N SER A 143 12.57 -11.08 -6.74
CA SER A 143 13.58 -10.04 -6.97
C SER A 143 13.72 -9.07 -5.78
N CYS A 144 12.75 -9.01 -4.87
CA CYS A 144 12.84 -8.11 -3.72
C CYS A 144 13.70 -8.68 -2.58
N VAL A 145 14.48 -7.80 -1.94
CA VAL A 145 15.19 -8.13 -0.70
C VAL A 145 14.21 -8.00 0.45
N VAL A 146 13.96 -9.09 1.16
CA VAL A 146 13.01 -9.14 2.27
C VAL A 146 13.74 -8.95 3.59
N TYR A 147 13.39 -7.89 4.31
CA TYR A 147 13.88 -7.64 5.67
C TYR A 147 12.84 -8.03 6.73
N PRO A 148 13.28 -8.51 7.91
CA PRO A 148 12.37 -8.71 9.03
C PRO A 148 11.95 -7.35 9.60
N SER A 149 10.64 -7.17 9.77
CA SER A 149 10.09 -5.94 10.32
C SER A 149 10.62 -5.67 11.74
N PRO A 150 11.13 -4.46 12.04
CA PRO A 150 11.52 -4.05 13.38
C PRO A 150 10.40 -4.23 14.40
N MET A 151 9.13 -4.08 13.99
CA MET A 151 7.97 -4.21 14.87
C MET A 151 7.80 -5.62 15.43
N LEU A 152 8.36 -6.61 14.75
CA LEU A 152 8.33 -7.99 15.20
C LEU A 152 9.56 -8.35 16.02
N ARG A 153 10.56 -7.46 16.18
CA ARG A 153 11.89 -7.80 16.75
C ARG A 153 11.80 -8.57 18.06
N ASP A 154 10.92 -8.14 18.97
CA ASP A 154 10.83 -8.68 20.33
C ASP A 154 9.97 -9.94 20.42
N LEU A 155 9.35 -10.38 19.31
CA LEU A 155 8.59 -11.62 19.26
C LEU A 155 9.49 -12.81 18.94
N SER A 156 9.31 -13.91 19.66
CA SER A 156 9.96 -15.19 19.32
C SER A 156 9.42 -15.77 18.01
N GLU A 157 10.08 -16.79 17.46
CA GLU A 157 9.56 -17.49 16.28
C GLU A 157 8.22 -18.19 16.58
N ASP A 158 8.06 -18.71 17.79
CA ASP A 158 6.83 -19.38 18.21
C ASP A 158 5.70 -18.38 18.46
N ASP A 159 6.01 -17.19 18.98
CA ASP A 159 5.06 -16.08 19.04
C ASP A 159 4.56 -15.74 17.63
N ILE A 160 5.44 -15.64 16.63
CA ILE A 160 5.05 -15.35 15.24
C ILE A 160 4.19 -16.47 14.64
N LYS A 161 4.55 -17.74 14.87
CA LYS A 161 3.73 -18.87 14.40
C LYS A 161 2.35 -18.88 15.04
N SER A 162 2.25 -18.50 16.32
CA SER A 162 0.97 -18.45 17.03
C SER A 162 -0.02 -17.47 16.37
N LEU A 163 0.50 -16.41 15.72
CA LEU A 163 -0.29 -15.39 15.01
C LEU A 163 -1.11 -15.93 13.83
N ILE A 164 -0.82 -17.13 13.33
CA ILE A 164 -1.59 -17.73 12.21
C ILE A 164 -3.01 -18.10 12.67
N ASN A 165 -3.11 -18.68 13.87
CA ASN A 165 -4.33 -19.32 14.38
C ASN A 165 -5.09 -18.46 15.39
N SER A 166 -4.42 -17.49 15.98
CA SER A 166 -5.00 -16.65 17.01
C SER A 166 -5.61 -15.37 16.45
N ASP A 167 -6.75 -14.95 17.01
CA ASP A 167 -7.22 -13.56 17.00
C ASP A 167 -6.29 -12.61 17.79
N ALA A 168 -4.99 -12.93 17.89
CA ALA A 168 -4.14 -12.49 19.00
C ALA A 168 -4.00 -10.98 19.13
N THR A 169 -4.09 -10.58 20.39
CA THR A 169 -3.94 -9.26 20.97
C THR A 169 -2.70 -8.45 20.51
N PRO A 170 -1.51 -9.04 20.24
CA PRO A 170 -0.34 -8.27 19.79
C PRO A 170 -0.54 -7.65 18.41
N ILE A 171 -1.16 -8.37 17.47
CA ILE A 171 -1.48 -7.87 16.13
C ILE A 171 -2.48 -6.71 16.21
N ARG A 172 -3.52 -6.83 17.04
CA ARG A 172 -4.49 -5.72 17.25
C ARG A 172 -3.83 -4.48 17.86
N LYS A 173 -2.79 -4.64 18.68
CA LYS A 173 -1.98 -3.50 19.16
C LYS A 173 -1.17 -2.89 18.02
N MET A 174 -0.55 -3.70 17.16
CA MET A 174 0.18 -3.21 15.99
C MET A 174 -0.75 -2.46 15.03
N GLN A 175 -1.96 -2.96 14.78
CA GLN A 175 -2.95 -2.29 13.93
C GLN A 175 -3.28 -0.86 14.35
N LYS A 176 -2.92 -0.38 15.54
CA LYS A 176 -3.26 0.99 15.98
C LYS A 176 -2.45 2.10 15.31
N PHE A 177 -1.31 1.80 14.68
CA PHE A 177 -0.49 2.86 14.08
C PHE A 177 -1.09 3.36 12.76
N PRO A 178 -1.24 4.69 12.57
CA PRO A 178 -1.76 5.23 11.33
C PRO A 178 -0.74 5.08 10.18
N CYS A 179 -1.23 4.67 9.00
CA CYS A 179 -0.53 4.64 7.71
C CYS A 179 -0.11 6.05 7.26
N HIS A 180 -0.98 7.02 7.52
CA HIS A 180 -0.77 8.41 7.12
C HIS A 180 -0.91 9.31 8.34
N THR A 181 0.17 10.01 8.68
CA THR A 181 0.09 11.18 9.55
C THR A 181 -0.11 12.40 8.68
N GLN A 182 -0.89 13.37 9.14
CA GLN A 182 -1.08 14.65 8.45
C GLN A 182 0.26 15.40 8.26
N ALA A 183 1.28 15.05 9.04
CA ALA A 183 2.65 15.52 8.89
C ALA A 183 3.32 14.97 7.60
N VAL A 184 3.15 13.69 7.28
CA VAL A 184 3.68 13.09 6.03
C VAL A 184 3.01 13.69 4.79
N GLU A 185 1.68 13.90 4.84
CA GLU A 185 0.96 14.58 3.75
C GLU A 185 1.44 16.03 3.51
N ARG A 186 2.00 16.69 4.55
CA ARG A 186 2.53 18.06 4.46
C ARG A 186 3.97 18.08 3.95
N SER A 187 4.80 17.11 4.35
CA SER A 187 6.23 17.05 3.98
C SER A 187 6.49 16.57 2.55
N SER A 188 5.59 15.78 1.96
CA SER A 188 5.72 15.29 0.57
C SER A 188 5.29 16.32 -0.49
N ASN A 189 5.04 17.58 -0.11
CA ASN A 189 4.76 18.70 -1.03
C ASN A 189 5.98 19.62 -1.24
N LEU A 190 7.20 19.07 -1.18
CA LEU A 190 8.42 19.75 -1.65
C LEU A 190 8.84 19.17 -3.00
#